data_AF-A0A9X3HJI9-F1
#
_entry.id   AF-A0A9X3HJI9-F1
#
_cell.length_a   1.000
_cell.length_b   1.000
_cell.length_c   1.000
_cell.angle_alpha   90.00
_cell.angle_beta   90.00
_cell.angle_gamma   90.00
#
_symmetry.space_group_name_H-M   'P 1'
#
loop_
_entity.id
_entity.type
_entity.pdbx_description
1 polymer ?
#
loop_
_entity_poly.entity_id
_entity_poly.type
_entity_poly.pdbx_seq_one_letter_code
_entity_poly.pdbx_strand_id
1 'polypeptide(L)'
;MTKLCKKMKKKMLVLMAALLIMASVPGIVHATSKTVYYKGSRVYWDYGRTWGVYSYSEVQTHRFDHSATANATFSGWKRPGVLARASQYVGFGTARAYWDCR
;
A
#
# COMPACT_ATOMS: atom_id res chain seq x y z
N MET A 1 -22.40 21.63 40.66
CA MET A 1 -22.02 21.79 39.23
C MET A 1 -20.59 21.31 38.88
N THR A 2 -19.67 21.12 39.84
CA THR A 2 -18.24 20.85 39.59
C THR A 2 -17.89 19.42 39.15
N LYS A 3 -18.66 18.41 39.60
CA LYS A 3 -18.40 16.99 39.27
C LYS A 3 -18.69 16.63 37.80
N LEU A 4 -19.73 17.24 37.21
CA LEU A 4 -20.14 16.99 35.82
C LEU A 4 -19.07 17.49 34.82
N CYS A 5 -18.52 18.68 35.09
CA CYS A 5 -17.47 19.29 34.27
C CYS A 5 -16.15 18.48 34.32
N LYS A 6 -15.76 17.93 35.49
CA LYS A 6 -14.62 16.99 35.59
C LYS A 6 -14.84 15.70 34.78
N LYS A 7 -16.06 15.15 34.80
CA LYS A 7 -16.40 13.91 34.07
C LYS A 7 -16.34 14.12 32.54
N MET A 8 -16.79 15.29 32.07
CA MET A 8 -16.69 15.68 30.65
C MET A 8 -15.24 15.88 30.21
N LYS A 9 -14.42 16.58 31.00
CA LYS A 9 -12.98 16.74 30.73
C LYS A 9 -12.26 15.39 30.66
N LYS A 10 -12.60 14.44 31.54
CA LYS A 10 -12.03 13.08 31.51
C LYS A 10 -12.44 12.30 30.25
N LYS A 11 -13.70 12.40 29.81
CA LYS A 11 -14.15 11.78 28.55
C LYS A 11 -13.46 12.39 27.33
N MET A 12 -13.29 13.71 27.30
CA MET A 12 -12.60 14.42 26.23
C MET A 12 -11.12 14.05 26.16
N LEU A 13 -10.46 13.91 27.31
CA LEU A 13 -9.08 13.42 27.41
C LEU A 13 -8.94 11.98 26.89
N VAL A 14 -9.88 11.09 27.24
CA VAL A 14 -9.89 9.70 26.74
C VAL A 14 -10.10 9.67 25.21
N LEU A 15 -10.98 10.51 24.68
CA LEU A 15 -11.19 10.61 23.23
C LEU A 15 -9.93 11.09 22.50
N MET A 16 -9.27 12.12 23.04
CA MET A 16 -8.01 12.63 22.49
C MET A 16 -6.88 11.60 22.56
N ALA A 17 -6.77 10.87 23.67
CA ALA A 17 -5.79 9.80 23.81
C ALA A 17 -6.04 8.67 22.79
N ALA A 18 -7.31 8.27 22.58
CA ALA A 18 -7.66 7.28 21.57
C ALA A 18 -7.33 7.73 20.14
N LEU A 19 -7.59 9.01 19.82
CA LEU A 19 -7.23 9.61 18.53
C LEU A 19 -5.70 9.66 18.31
N LEU A 20 -4.93 9.99 19.36
CA LEU A 20 -3.46 9.99 19.30
C LEU A 20 -2.89 8.59 19.08
N ILE A 21 -3.46 7.56 19.72
CA ILE A 21 -3.05 6.16 19.52
C ILE A 21 -3.34 5.73 18.07
N MET A 22 -4.50 6.08 17.52
CA MET A 22 -4.81 5.79 16.11
C MET A 22 -3.92 6.56 15.13
N ALA A 23 -3.53 7.79 15.46
CA ALA A 23 -2.57 8.56 14.66
C ALA A 23 -1.13 8.03 14.75
N SER A 24 -0.80 7.30 15.82
CA SER A 24 0.51 6.67 16.03
C SER A 24 0.65 5.28 15.41
N VAL A 25 -0.43 4.69 14.87
CA VAL A 25 -0.28 3.52 13.98
C VAL A 25 0.52 4.06 12.80
N PRO A 26 1.78 3.67 12.61
CA PRO A 26 2.50 4.06 11.41
C PRO A 26 1.62 3.51 10.30
N GLY A 27 1.03 4.42 9.52
CA GLY A 27 0.57 4.07 8.20
C GLY A 27 1.82 3.55 7.53
N ILE A 28 2.03 2.24 7.59
CA ILE A 28 3.09 1.58 6.88
C ILE A 28 2.63 1.64 5.42
N VAL A 29 2.77 2.83 4.85
CA VAL A 29 2.76 3.10 3.43
C VAL A 29 4.17 2.69 3.02
N HIS A 30 4.44 1.38 3.04
CA HIS A 30 5.65 0.86 2.41
C HIS A 30 5.45 0.98 0.91
N ALA A 31 5.49 2.21 0.38
CA ALA A 31 5.80 2.41 -1.02
C ALA A 31 7.29 2.09 -1.15
N THR A 32 7.60 0.87 -1.57
CA THR A 32 8.97 0.47 -1.88
C THR A 32 9.10 0.45 -3.40
N SER A 33 9.66 1.53 -3.92
CA SER A 33 10.14 1.52 -5.29
C SER A 33 11.48 0.80 -5.34
N LYS A 34 11.60 -0.15 -6.26
CA LYS A 34 12.81 -0.91 -6.48
C LYS A 34 13.05 -1.04 -7.98
N THR A 35 14.29 -0.80 -8.39
CA THR A 35 14.73 -1.27 -9.71
C THR A 35 15.05 -2.75 -9.60
N VAL A 36 14.30 -3.58 -10.31
CA VAL A 36 14.55 -5.02 -10.42
C VAL A 36 15.15 -5.33 -11.79
N TYR A 37 15.69 -6.53 -11.96
CA TYR A 37 16.37 -6.92 -13.18
C TYR A 37 15.74 -8.18 -13.75
N TYR A 38 15.44 -8.14 -15.05
CA TYR A 38 15.01 -9.29 -15.84
C TYR A 38 15.90 -9.41 -17.06
N LYS A 39 16.55 -10.57 -17.25
CA LYS A 39 17.52 -10.81 -18.33
C LYS A 39 18.58 -9.68 -18.44
N GLY A 40 19.10 -9.23 -17.29
CA GLY A 40 20.09 -8.14 -17.20
C GLY A 40 19.56 -6.73 -17.50
N SER A 41 18.29 -6.59 -17.85
CA SER A 41 17.66 -5.30 -18.11
C SER A 41 16.87 -4.79 -16.90
N ARG A 42 16.96 -3.48 -16.66
CA ARG A 42 16.24 -2.81 -15.58
C ARG A 42 14.73 -2.83 -15.83
N VAL A 43 13.98 -3.08 -14.76
CA VAL A 43 12.52 -3.04 -14.71
C VAL A 43 12.15 -2.17 -13.51
N TYR A 44 11.28 -1.20 -13.74
CA TYR A 44 10.72 -0.39 -12.66
C TYR A 44 9.65 -1.21 -11.93
N TRP A 45 9.72 -1.26 -10.61
CA TRP A 45 8.69 -1.86 -9.78
C TRP A 45 8.43 -1.01 -8.54
N ASP A 46 7.21 -0.50 -8.39
CA ASP A 46 6.73 0.17 -7.19
C ASP A 46 5.56 -0.64 -6.63
N TYR A 47 5.64 -0.95 -5.35
CA TYR A 47 4.66 -1.79 -4.70
C TYR A 47 4.53 -1.43 -3.23
N GLY A 48 3.40 -1.83 -2.66
CA GLY A 48 3.17 -1.50 -1.28
C GLY A 48 1.73 -1.59 -0.83
N ARG A 49 1.42 -0.67 0.08
CA ARG A 49 0.11 -0.47 0.66
C ARG A 49 -0.31 0.98 0.53
N THR A 50 -1.52 1.21 0.06
CA THR A 50 -2.15 2.53 -0.01
C THR A 50 -3.39 2.57 0.90
N TRP A 51 -3.67 3.74 1.48
CA TRP A 51 -4.74 3.97 2.46
C TRP A 51 -4.72 3.03 3.69
N GLY A 52 -3.59 2.36 3.95
CA GLY A 52 -3.47 1.36 5.01
C GLY A 52 -4.25 0.06 4.78
N VAL A 53 -5.05 -0.06 3.71
CA VAL A 53 -5.99 -1.18 3.51
C VAL A 53 -6.00 -1.76 2.10
N TYR A 54 -5.34 -1.13 1.13
CA TYR A 54 -5.18 -1.66 -0.23
C TYR A 54 -3.73 -2.06 -0.45
N SER A 55 -3.51 -3.26 -0.96
CA SER A 55 -2.24 -3.64 -1.57
C SER A 55 -2.17 -3.08 -3.00
N TYR A 56 -0.97 -2.73 -3.47
CA TYR A 56 -0.77 -2.33 -4.86
C TYR A 56 0.57 -2.84 -5.41
N SER A 57 0.64 -2.97 -6.74
CA SER A 57 1.84 -3.30 -7.50
C SER A 57 1.79 -2.58 -8.84
N GLU A 58 2.87 -1.92 -9.20
CA GLU A 58 3.06 -1.13 -10.42
C GLU A 58 4.39 -1.50 -11.07
N VAL A 59 4.35 -2.01 -12.29
CA VAL A 59 5.53 -2.49 -13.01
C VAL A 59 5.61 -1.78 -14.35
N GLN A 60 6.81 -1.35 -14.73
CA GLN A 60 7.05 -0.77 -16.05
C GLN A 60 8.41 -1.20 -16.62
N THR A 61 8.40 -1.57 -17.89
CA THR A 61 9.61 -1.64 -18.71
C THR A 61 9.31 -1.31 -20.16
N HIS A 62 10.29 -0.77 -20.88
CA HIS A 62 10.23 -0.51 -22.33
C HIS A 62 10.76 -1.69 -23.17
N ARG A 63 11.12 -2.83 -22.54
CA ARG A 63 11.79 -3.95 -23.23
C ARG A 63 10.98 -5.23 -23.34
N PHE A 64 10.10 -5.50 -22.38
CA PHE A 64 9.41 -6.79 -22.28
C PHE A 64 7.91 -6.60 -22.05
N ASP A 65 7.15 -7.63 -22.41
CA ASP A 65 5.81 -7.79 -21.88
C ASP A 65 5.92 -8.00 -20.38
N HIS A 66 5.09 -7.31 -19.60
CA HIS A 66 5.18 -7.35 -18.15
C HIS A 66 3.81 -7.25 -17.49
N SER A 67 3.74 -7.66 -16.24
CA SER A 67 2.52 -7.60 -15.45
C SER A 67 2.80 -7.34 -13.99
N ALA A 68 1.81 -6.79 -13.30
CA ALA A 68 1.82 -6.55 -11.87
C ALA A 68 0.70 -7.35 -11.21
N THR A 69 0.98 -7.89 -10.03
CA THR A 69 -0.03 -8.57 -9.21
C THR A 69 -0.01 -7.97 -7.80
N ALA A 70 -1.19 -7.60 -7.30
CA ALA A 70 -1.40 -7.17 -5.93
C ALA A 70 -2.30 -8.19 -5.24
N ASN A 71 -1.74 -8.94 -4.29
CA ASN A 71 -2.34 -10.13 -3.70
C ASN A 71 -2.82 -11.13 -4.77
N ALA A 72 -4.14 -11.23 -5.01
CA ALA A 72 -4.75 -12.10 -6.02
C ALA A 72 -5.20 -11.33 -7.28
N THR A 73 -5.14 -10.00 -7.27
CA THR A 73 -5.51 -9.17 -8.44
C THR A 73 -4.35 -9.09 -9.43
N PHE A 74 -4.59 -9.55 -10.65
CA PHE A 74 -3.65 -9.51 -11.77
C PHE A 74 -3.96 -8.35 -12.72
N SER A 75 -2.95 -7.59 -13.15
CA SER A 75 -3.13 -6.47 -14.08
C SER A 75 -3.41 -6.87 -15.54
N GLY A 76 -3.24 -8.15 -15.87
CA GLY A 76 -3.03 -8.59 -17.24
C GLY A 76 -1.59 -8.30 -17.72
N TRP A 77 -1.19 -8.99 -18.79
CA TRP A 77 0.05 -8.66 -19.50
C TRP A 77 -0.10 -7.33 -20.23
N LYS A 78 0.90 -6.46 -20.08
CA LYS A 78 1.01 -5.18 -20.77
C LYS A 78 2.23 -5.21 -21.70
N ARG A 79 2.07 -4.53 -22.83
CA ARG A 79 3.14 -4.36 -23.81
C ARG A 79 4.25 -3.46 -23.24
N PRO A 80 5.48 -3.54 -23.77
CA PRO A 80 6.55 -2.64 -23.39
C PRO A 80 6.11 -1.17 -23.50
N GLY A 81 6.47 -0.35 -22.51
CA GLY A 81 6.12 1.06 -22.45
C GLY A 81 4.81 1.36 -21.70
N VAL A 82 3.93 0.37 -21.51
CA VAL A 82 2.62 0.57 -20.86
C VAL A 82 2.69 0.17 -19.39
N LEU A 83 2.31 1.06 -18.47
CA LEU A 83 2.28 0.77 -17.04
C LEU A 83 1.32 -0.40 -16.73
N ALA A 84 1.84 -1.45 -16.11
CA ALA A 84 1.04 -2.52 -15.51
C ALA A 84 0.73 -2.17 -14.05
N ARG A 85 -0.56 -2.04 -13.71
CA ARG A 85 -1.02 -1.69 -12.36
C ARG A 85 -2.05 -2.69 -11.85
N ALA A 86 -1.86 -3.16 -10.62
CA ALA A 86 -2.81 -3.96 -9.88
C ALA A 86 -3.03 -3.39 -8.47
N SER A 87 -4.25 -3.53 -7.96
CA SER A 87 -4.62 -3.13 -6.60
C SER A 87 -5.68 -4.07 -6.04
N GLN A 88 -5.61 -4.37 -4.75
CA GLN A 88 -6.60 -5.19 -4.06
C GLN A 88 -6.83 -4.70 -2.63
N TYR A 89 -8.09 -4.60 -2.22
CA TYR A 89 -8.46 -4.40 -0.82
C TYR A 89 -8.07 -5.64 0.00
N VAL A 90 -7.30 -5.41 1.06
CA VAL A 90 -6.78 -6.44 1.96
C VAL A 90 -7.06 -6.14 3.44
N GLY A 91 -7.72 -5.01 3.74
CA GLY A 91 -7.98 -4.57 5.11
C GLY A 91 -6.70 -4.56 5.95
N PHE A 92 -6.76 -5.13 7.15
CA PHE A 92 -5.59 -5.33 8.01
C PHE A 92 -4.78 -6.60 7.71
N GLY A 93 -5.17 -7.38 6.69
CA GLY A 93 -4.43 -8.58 6.26
C GLY A 93 -3.08 -8.26 5.62
N THR A 94 -2.32 -9.26 5.16
CA THR A 94 -0.98 -9.02 4.58
C THR A 94 -1.07 -8.49 3.15
N ALA A 95 -0.36 -7.38 2.85
CA ALA A 95 -0.14 -6.93 1.48
C ALA A 95 0.98 -7.74 0.83
N ARG A 96 0.74 -8.30 -0.35
CA ARG A 96 1.73 -9.02 -1.16
C ARG A 96 1.73 -8.42 -2.56
N ALA A 97 2.91 -8.25 -3.13
CA ALA A 97 3.06 -7.73 -4.47
C ALA A 97 4.02 -8.62 -5.26
N TYR A 98 3.69 -8.83 -6.53
CA TYR A 98 4.49 -9.57 -7.49
C TYR A 98 4.59 -8.78 -8.78
N TRP A 99 5.61 -9.12 -9.55
CA TRP A 99 5.84 -8.62 -10.90
C TRP A 99 6.36 -9.76 -11.76
N ASP A 100 6.02 -9.74 -13.05
CA ASP A 100 6.51 -10.70 -14.01
C ASP A 100 6.94 -9.99 -15.31
N CYS A 101 7.92 -10.56 -15.99
CA CYS A 101 8.32 -10.20 -17.35
C CYS A 101 8.44 -11.46 -18.20
N ARG A 102 8.16 -11.34 -19.49
CA ARG A 102 8.38 -12.40 -20.49
C ARG A 102 9.07 -11.86 -21.73
#